data_AF-A0A7R8UMP1-F1
#
_entry.id   AF-A0A7R8UMP1-F1
#
_cell.length_a   1.000
_cell.length_b   1.000
_cell.length_c   1.000
_cell.angle_alpha   90.00
_cell.angle_beta   90.00
_cell.angle_gamma   90.00
#
_symmetry.space_group_name_H-M   'P 1'
#
loop_
_entity.id
_entity.type
_entity.pdbx_description
1 polymer ?
#
loop_
_entity_poly.entity_id
_entity_poly.type
_entity_poly.pdbx_seq_one_letter_code
_entity_poly.pdbx_strand_id
1 'polypeptide(L)'
;MAGSMNEAGSCLNRRKIDILSRRYPELLILRDNMTTRFHFDKKFETRWNNKANWGSVAATYGLNQQLITWYTDVSFTAEGAGAGVIGPRKMYFEPMGRYSSIFQAEIYAIDKCASFNLQRNYRRQNIAILTESQAAIKALRSNQVNSKLVWECLERLNILGSSNNVWILWVPGHAGLEGNEAADELAKKGAETPLHGPEPFCGIGNGLMAMNLRNEEKRLRELYWAGLPGMEHTHKGLLKPHQNEPPNHSGNSHWSLSAELPPRETMDIYGHCLQVLCGRGRNLYTRPGTVSGTCAK
;
A
#
# COMPACT_ATOMS: atom_id res chain seq x y z
N MET A 1 6.05 -34.04 -24.94
CA MET A 1 6.05 -34.60 -23.58
C MET A 1 6.15 -33.43 -22.61
N ALA A 2 5.06 -33.18 -21.90
CA ALA A 2 5.00 -32.18 -20.84
C ALA A 2 5.59 -32.78 -19.56
N GLY A 3 6.52 -32.07 -18.92
CA GLY A 3 6.99 -32.31 -17.56
C GLY A 3 7.03 -30.96 -16.86
N SER A 4 6.09 -30.71 -15.95
CA SER A 4 6.29 -30.85 -14.49
C SER A 4 6.84 -29.57 -13.86
N MET A 5 5.92 -28.66 -13.50
CA MET A 5 6.07 -27.78 -12.35
C MET A 5 4.91 -28.06 -11.40
N ASN A 6 5.20 -28.80 -10.33
CA ASN A 6 4.34 -28.95 -9.18
C ASN A 6 4.33 -27.63 -8.39
N GLU A 7 3.37 -26.75 -8.67
CA GLU A 7 2.99 -25.67 -7.76
C GLU A 7 1.73 -26.09 -7.00
N ALA A 8 1.92 -26.75 -5.86
CA ALA A 8 0.86 -26.94 -4.88
C ALA A 8 0.66 -25.66 -4.07
N GLY A 9 0.14 -24.62 -4.72
CA GLY A 9 -0.50 -23.48 -4.07
C GLY A 9 -1.96 -23.48 -4.51
N SER A 10 -2.86 -24.04 -3.69
CA SER A 10 -4.27 -24.20 -4.08
C SER A 10 -4.94 -22.86 -4.37
N CYS A 11 -5.06 -22.49 -5.64
CA CYS A 11 -5.92 -21.39 -6.04
C CYS A 11 -7.35 -21.69 -5.58
N LEU A 12 -7.98 -20.77 -4.85
CA LEU A 12 -9.40 -20.89 -4.50
C LEU A 12 -10.22 -21.04 -5.79
N ASN A 13 -11.02 -22.11 -5.88
CA ASN A 13 -11.89 -22.34 -7.03
C ASN A 13 -12.83 -21.12 -7.21
N ARG A 14 -13.05 -20.72 -8.46
CA ARG A 14 -13.93 -19.62 -8.89
C ARG A 14 -15.29 -19.58 -8.18
N ARG A 15 -15.90 -20.73 -7.90
CA ARG A 15 -17.17 -20.80 -7.12
C ARG A 15 -17.03 -20.31 -5.67
N LYS A 16 -15.89 -20.57 -5.02
CA LYS A 16 -15.61 -20.08 -3.65
C LYS A 16 -15.33 -18.58 -3.65
N ILE A 17 -14.64 -18.08 -4.68
CA ILE A 17 -14.43 -16.64 -4.87
C ILE A 17 -15.76 -15.92 -5.10
N ASP A 18 -16.67 -16.46 -5.92
CA ASP A 18 -17.99 -15.85 -6.15
C ASP A 18 -18.83 -15.77 -4.87
N ILE A 19 -18.86 -16.82 -4.05
CA ILE A 19 -19.59 -16.81 -2.77
C ILE A 19 -19.00 -15.76 -1.81
N LEU A 20 -17.67 -15.69 -1.72
CA LEU A 20 -17.00 -14.73 -0.84
C LEU A 20 -17.13 -13.31 -1.33
N SER A 21 -17.01 -13.07 -2.63
CA SER A 21 -17.13 -11.73 -3.20
C SER A 21 -18.49 -11.07 -2.98
N ARG A 22 -19.56 -11.88 -2.87
CA ARG A 22 -20.90 -11.40 -2.49
C ARG A 22 -20.98 -10.92 -1.06
N ARG A 23 -20.11 -11.43 -0.18
CA ARG A 23 -20.08 -11.11 1.26
C ARG A 23 -18.95 -10.13 1.62
N TYR A 24 -17.90 -10.10 0.81
CA TYR A 24 -16.63 -9.37 1.01
C TYR A 24 -16.13 -8.85 -0.35
N PRO A 25 -16.69 -7.73 -0.83
CA PRO A 25 -16.37 -7.17 -2.14
C PRO A 25 -14.89 -6.75 -2.25
N GLU A 26 -14.18 -6.58 -1.14
CA GLU A 26 -12.75 -6.22 -1.11
C GLU A 26 -11.86 -7.25 -1.81
N LEU A 27 -12.31 -8.52 -1.87
CA LEU A 27 -11.61 -9.60 -2.57
C LEU A 27 -11.63 -9.47 -4.10
N LEU A 28 -12.56 -8.69 -4.66
CA LEU A 28 -12.65 -8.41 -6.10
C LEU A 28 -11.95 -7.11 -6.49
N ILE A 29 -11.38 -6.37 -5.53
CA ILE A 29 -10.76 -5.10 -5.84
C ILE A 29 -9.53 -5.32 -6.75
N LEU A 30 -9.44 -4.47 -7.78
CA LEU A 30 -8.34 -4.46 -8.74
C LEU A 30 -6.99 -4.40 -8.01
N ARG A 31 -6.03 -5.20 -8.45
CA ARG A 31 -4.68 -5.22 -7.87
C ARG A 31 -3.67 -4.45 -8.72
N ASP A 32 -2.79 -3.74 -8.03
CA ASP A 32 -1.62 -3.08 -8.62
C ASP A 32 -0.50 -4.08 -8.96
N ASN A 33 -0.57 -5.30 -8.42
CA ASN A 33 0.40 -6.34 -8.73
C ASN A 33 0.37 -6.72 -10.23
N MET A 34 1.56 -6.86 -10.81
CA MET A 34 1.78 -7.41 -12.14
C MET A 34 2.82 -8.53 -12.12
N THR A 35 2.89 -9.29 -13.21
CA THR A 35 4.03 -10.19 -13.45
C THR A 35 5.31 -9.38 -13.41
N THR A 36 6.30 -9.87 -12.65
CA THR A 36 7.60 -9.22 -12.52
C THR A 36 8.21 -8.95 -13.90
N ARG A 37 8.57 -7.69 -14.15
CA ARG A 37 9.33 -7.26 -15.32
C ARG A 37 10.66 -6.67 -14.90
N PHE A 38 11.62 -6.71 -15.82
CA PHE A 38 12.93 -6.12 -15.61
C PHE A 38 13.14 -4.91 -16.52
N HIS A 39 13.65 -3.82 -15.95
CA HIS A 39 13.91 -2.56 -16.67
C HIS A 39 15.32 -2.06 -16.35
N PHE A 40 16.26 -2.23 -17.28
CA PHE A 40 17.67 -1.89 -17.09
C PHE A 40 18.06 -0.53 -17.69
N ASP A 41 17.43 -0.13 -18.79
CA ASP A 41 17.71 1.16 -19.44
C ASP A 41 16.96 2.28 -18.71
N LYS A 42 17.65 3.21 -18.05
CA LYS A 42 17.01 4.33 -17.35
C LYS A 42 17.54 5.63 -17.91
N LYS A 43 16.66 6.36 -18.58
CA LYS A 43 16.95 7.66 -19.19
C LYS A 43 16.74 8.83 -18.23
N PHE A 44 16.69 8.52 -16.93
CA PHE A 44 16.60 9.47 -15.85
C PHE A 44 17.53 9.02 -14.72
N GLU A 45 17.95 9.96 -13.89
CA GLU A 45 18.82 9.70 -12.74
C GLU A 45 18.07 9.92 -11.43
N THR A 46 18.44 9.15 -10.41
CA THR A 46 17.96 9.37 -9.04
C THR A 46 19.13 9.79 -8.17
N ARG A 47 18.98 10.84 -7.34
CA ARG A 47 20.07 11.30 -6.46
C ARG A 47 19.58 11.55 -5.02
N TRP A 48 20.45 11.23 -4.07
CA TRP A 48 20.29 11.52 -2.64
C TRP A 48 21.33 12.52 -2.20
N ASN A 49 20.97 13.38 -1.24
CA ASN A 49 21.91 14.32 -0.64
C ASN A 49 21.60 14.46 0.85
N ASN A 50 22.65 14.39 1.68
CA ASN A 50 22.53 14.45 3.13
C ASN A 50 22.96 15.84 3.68
N LYS A 51 23.10 16.85 2.82
CA LYS A 51 23.42 18.21 3.26
C LYS A 51 22.30 18.78 4.13
N ALA A 52 22.69 19.46 5.21
CA ALA A 52 21.77 20.06 6.17
C ALA A 52 21.19 21.41 5.73
N ASN A 53 21.85 22.12 4.81
CA ASN A 53 21.41 23.44 4.34
C ASN A 53 20.97 23.39 2.86
N TRP A 54 19.72 23.80 2.61
CA TRP A 54 19.03 23.69 1.32
C TRP A 54 18.74 25.06 0.70
N GLY A 55 19.77 25.91 0.56
CA GLY A 55 19.59 27.25 -0.03
C GLY A 55 19.15 27.24 -1.50
N SER A 56 19.69 26.33 -2.32
CA SER A 56 19.25 26.12 -3.70
C SER A 56 19.42 24.67 -4.11
N VAL A 57 18.37 24.07 -4.65
CA VAL A 57 18.38 22.68 -5.14
C VAL A 57 19.49 22.48 -6.18
N ALA A 58 19.65 23.42 -7.11
CA ALA A 58 20.68 23.36 -8.14
C ALA A 58 22.09 23.36 -7.52
N ALA A 59 22.36 24.26 -6.56
CA ALA A 59 23.65 24.32 -5.88
C ALA A 59 23.92 23.06 -5.03
N THR A 60 22.90 22.56 -4.31
CA THR A 60 23.01 21.36 -3.46
C THR A 60 23.46 20.15 -4.26
N TYR A 61 22.91 19.97 -5.47
CA TYR A 61 23.17 18.84 -6.35
C TYR A 61 24.22 19.09 -7.45
N GLY A 62 24.83 20.27 -7.50
CA GLY A 62 25.79 20.63 -8.55
C GLY A 62 25.16 20.64 -9.96
N LEU A 63 23.90 21.07 -10.06
CA LEU A 63 23.15 21.18 -11.32
C LEU A 63 23.20 22.62 -11.86
N ASN A 64 22.87 22.77 -13.14
CA ASN A 64 22.74 24.08 -13.78
C ASN A 64 21.62 24.91 -13.11
N GLN A 65 21.80 26.23 -13.06
CA GLN A 65 20.79 27.17 -12.54
C GLN A 65 19.52 27.24 -13.39
N GLN A 66 19.57 26.91 -14.69
CA GLN A 66 18.40 26.76 -15.56
C GLN A 66 17.72 25.40 -15.34
N LEU A 67 17.28 25.14 -14.11
CA LEU A 67 16.63 23.91 -13.69
C LEU A 67 15.12 24.10 -13.63
N ILE A 68 14.38 23.28 -14.37
CA ILE A 68 12.93 23.18 -14.24
C ILE A 68 12.64 22.32 -13.03
N THR A 69 12.23 22.94 -11.93
CA THR A 69 12.00 22.27 -10.65
C THR A 69 10.52 21.97 -10.45
N TRP A 70 10.23 20.73 -10.08
CA TRP A 70 8.92 20.24 -9.68
C TRP A 70 9.00 19.69 -8.26
N TYR A 71 7.97 19.94 -7.46
CA TYR A 71 7.85 19.45 -6.09
C TYR A 71 6.62 18.55 -6.01
N THR A 72 6.75 17.45 -5.28
CA THR A 72 5.66 16.51 -5.01
C THR A 72 5.56 16.28 -3.53
N ASP A 73 4.33 16.19 -3.05
CA ASP A 73 4.05 15.75 -1.69
C ASP A 73 2.74 14.95 -1.65
N VAL A 74 2.50 14.25 -0.55
CA VAL A 74 1.31 13.43 -0.33
C VAL A 74 0.75 13.63 1.07
N SER A 75 -0.56 13.55 1.20
CA SER A 75 -1.25 13.68 2.47
C SER A 75 -2.25 12.57 2.67
N PHE A 76 -2.46 12.20 3.93
CA PHE A 76 -3.31 11.10 4.34
C PHE A 76 -4.16 11.54 5.52
N THR A 77 -5.47 11.37 5.38
CA THR A 77 -6.45 11.59 6.43
C THR A 77 -7.22 10.28 6.68
N ALA A 78 -8.14 10.29 7.65
CA ALA A 78 -9.05 9.16 7.85
C ALA A 78 -10.00 8.96 6.66
N GLU A 79 -10.27 10.03 5.90
CA GLU A 79 -11.23 10.05 4.79
C GLU A 79 -10.59 9.65 3.45
N GLY A 80 -9.27 9.84 3.30
CA GLY A 80 -8.58 9.43 2.10
C GLY A 80 -7.15 9.95 1.97
N ALA A 81 -6.56 9.61 0.83
CA ALA A 81 -5.24 10.06 0.43
C ALA A 81 -5.34 11.19 -0.61
N GLY A 82 -4.34 12.05 -0.65
CA GLY A 82 -4.18 13.10 -1.66
C GLY A 82 -2.74 13.21 -2.13
N ALA A 83 -2.56 13.56 -3.40
CA ALA A 83 -1.26 13.89 -3.98
C ALA A 83 -1.23 15.36 -4.40
N GLY A 84 -0.15 16.06 -4.10
CA GLY A 84 0.11 17.45 -4.45
C GLY A 84 1.32 17.58 -5.38
N VAL A 85 1.20 18.44 -6.38
CA VAL A 85 2.26 18.70 -7.38
C VAL A 85 2.36 20.19 -7.67
N ILE A 86 3.57 20.74 -7.52
CA ILE A 86 3.94 22.11 -7.89
C ILE A 86 5.00 22.07 -8.98
N GLY A 87 4.84 22.89 -10.01
CA GLY A 87 5.85 23.12 -11.03
C GLY A 87 5.72 24.53 -11.64
N PRO A 88 6.52 24.89 -12.64
CA PRO A 88 6.49 26.25 -13.19
C PRO A 88 5.11 26.57 -13.75
N ARG A 89 4.40 27.54 -13.16
CA ARG A 89 3.01 27.90 -13.53
C ARG A 89 2.03 26.72 -13.52
N LYS A 90 2.26 25.70 -12.67
CA LYS A 90 1.34 24.58 -12.48
C LYS A 90 1.21 24.27 -11.00
N MET A 91 -0.04 24.24 -10.55
CA MET A 91 -0.44 23.75 -9.24
C MET A 91 -1.49 22.66 -9.51
N TYR A 92 -1.33 21.50 -8.89
CA TYR A 92 -2.21 20.36 -9.10
C TYR A 92 -2.34 19.55 -7.83
N PHE A 93 -3.56 19.14 -7.52
CA PHE A 93 -3.81 18.13 -6.51
C PHE A 93 -4.72 17.05 -7.08
N GLU A 94 -4.63 15.85 -6.52
CA GLU A 94 -5.49 14.72 -6.85
C GLU A 94 -6.02 14.07 -5.58
N PRO A 95 -7.34 13.92 -5.43
CA PRO A 95 -7.95 13.01 -4.47
C PRO A 95 -7.70 11.56 -4.89
N MET A 96 -7.13 10.74 -4.01
CA MET A 96 -6.77 9.35 -4.32
C MET A 96 -7.61 8.32 -3.55
N GLY A 97 -8.62 8.78 -2.80
CA GLY A 97 -9.55 7.92 -2.06
C GLY A 97 -8.90 7.14 -0.91
N ARG A 98 -9.65 6.23 -0.29
CA ARG A 98 -9.23 5.54 0.95
C ARG A 98 -8.32 4.34 0.77
N TYR A 99 -8.26 3.81 -0.45
CA TYR A 99 -7.53 2.57 -0.76
C TYR A 99 -6.12 2.81 -1.29
N SER A 100 -5.76 4.06 -1.55
CA SER A 100 -4.41 4.41 -1.97
C SER A 100 -3.47 4.39 -0.76
N SER A 101 -2.24 3.91 -0.96
CA SER A 101 -1.18 3.96 0.05
C SER A 101 -0.26 5.16 -0.15
N ILE A 102 0.48 5.57 0.89
CA ILE A 102 1.50 6.64 0.82
C ILE A 102 2.45 6.41 -0.35
N PHE A 103 2.95 5.18 -0.46
CA PHE A 103 3.83 4.79 -1.56
C PHE A 103 3.20 4.99 -2.95
N GLN A 104 1.93 4.64 -3.13
CA GLN A 104 1.25 4.80 -4.41
C GLN A 104 0.99 6.27 -4.73
N ALA A 105 0.59 7.07 -3.74
CA ALA A 105 0.42 8.50 -3.91
C ALA A 105 1.72 9.19 -4.36
N GLU A 106 2.85 8.78 -3.80
CA GLU A 106 4.18 9.32 -4.15
C GLU A 106 4.58 8.98 -5.59
N ILE A 107 4.44 7.70 -5.97
CA ILE A 107 4.72 7.28 -7.36
C ILE A 107 3.81 8.01 -8.35
N TYR A 108 2.53 8.19 -7.99
CA TYR A 108 1.57 8.91 -8.81
C TYR A 108 1.92 10.39 -8.96
N ALA A 109 2.33 11.07 -7.89
CA ALA A 109 2.73 12.48 -7.95
C ALA A 109 3.95 12.66 -8.89
N ILE A 110 4.94 11.76 -8.82
CA ILE A 110 6.08 11.74 -9.74
C ILE A 110 5.63 11.48 -11.18
N ASP A 111 4.73 10.52 -11.40
CA ASP A 111 4.16 10.24 -12.73
C ASP A 111 3.46 11.48 -13.32
N LYS A 112 2.69 12.21 -12.50
CA LYS A 112 2.03 13.44 -12.92
C LYS A 112 3.00 14.55 -13.29
N CYS A 113 4.08 14.73 -12.53
CA CYS A 113 5.17 15.61 -12.93
C CYS A 113 5.70 15.24 -14.31
N ALA A 114 6.00 13.96 -14.55
CA ALA A 114 6.50 13.49 -15.84
C ALA A 114 5.48 13.77 -16.96
N SER A 115 4.20 13.48 -16.72
CA SER A 115 3.09 13.71 -17.64
C SER A 115 2.94 15.18 -18.02
N PHE A 116 2.97 16.11 -17.05
CA PHE A 116 2.87 17.53 -17.33
C PHE A 116 4.06 18.06 -18.13
N ASN A 117 5.28 17.59 -17.86
CA ASN A 117 6.45 17.97 -18.65
C ASN A 117 6.37 17.44 -20.09
N LEU A 118 5.85 16.22 -20.29
CA LEU A 118 5.60 15.68 -21.63
C LEU A 118 4.55 16.49 -22.40
N GLN A 119 3.46 16.89 -21.75
CA GLN A 119 2.41 17.74 -22.36
C GLN A 119 2.95 19.10 -22.79
N ARG A 120 3.97 19.62 -22.10
CA ARG A 120 4.66 20.86 -22.48
C ARG A 120 5.65 20.70 -23.63
N ASN A 121 5.91 19.46 -24.08
CA ASN A 121 6.85 19.14 -25.15
C ASN A 121 8.24 19.75 -24.92
N TYR A 122 8.71 19.75 -23.66
CA TYR A 122 10.06 20.21 -23.34
C TYR A 122 11.11 19.33 -24.03
N ARG A 123 12.14 19.98 -24.58
CA ARG A 123 13.29 19.32 -25.21
C ARG A 123 14.59 19.98 -24.80
N ARG A 124 15.62 19.16 -24.62
CA ARG A 124 16.97 19.55 -24.17
C ARG A 124 16.94 20.39 -22.89
N GLN A 125 15.96 20.12 -22.03
CA GLN A 125 15.82 20.80 -20.73
C GLN A 125 16.45 19.98 -19.61
N ASN A 126 16.75 20.67 -18.52
CA ASN A 126 17.15 20.09 -17.25
C ASN A 126 15.93 20.11 -16.31
N ILE A 127 15.43 18.94 -15.93
CA ILE A 127 14.20 18.79 -15.14
C ILE A 127 14.52 18.05 -13.84
N ALA A 128 14.20 18.65 -12.70
CA ALA A 128 14.29 18.02 -11.39
C ALA A 128 12.89 17.82 -10.79
N ILE A 129 12.59 16.60 -10.38
CA ILE A 129 11.39 16.25 -9.62
C ILE A 129 11.84 15.94 -8.20
N LEU A 130 11.35 16.70 -7.23
CA LEU A 130 11.72 16.64 -5.83
C LEU A 130 10.63 15.89 -5.06
N THR A 131 11.04 14.88 -4.30
CA THR A 131 10.16 14.06 -3.46
C THR A 131 10.88 13.75 -2.15
N GLU A 132 10.15 13.68 -1.04
CA GLU A 132 10.68 13.18 0.23
C GLU A 132 10.65 11.65 0.34
N SER A 133 9.98 10.98 -0.60
CA SER A 133 9.81 9.53 -0.58
C SER A 133 11.02 8.76 -1.09
N GLN A 134 11.89 8.40 -0.16
CA GLN A 134 12.98 7.45 -0.44
C GLN A 134 12.45 6.11 -0.96
N ALA A 135 11.25 5.68 -0.53
CA ALA A 135 10.63 4.45 -0.99
C ALA A 135 10.27 4.52 -2.48
N ALA A 136 9.67 5.63 -2.93
CA ALA A 136 9.36 5.86 -4.34
C ALA A 136 10.64 5.86 -5.19
N ILE A 137 11.68 6.59 -4.75
CA ILE A 137 12.97 6.61 -5.45
C ILE A 137 13.59 5.22 -5.55
N LYS A 138 13.59 4.43 -4.46
CA LYS A 138 14.12 3.07 -4.46
C LYS A 138 13.34 2.17 -5.43
N ALA A 139 12.02 2.29 -5.48
CA ALA A 139 11.18 1.53 -6.42
C ALA A 139 11.49 1.89 -7.87
N LEU A 140 11.58 3.18 -8.20
CA LEU A 140 11.94 3.65 -9.55
C LEU A 140 13.40 3.33 -9.91
N ARG A 141 14.29 3.20 -8.92
CA ARG A 141 15.69 2.77 -9.12
C ARG A 141 15.84 1.24 -9.23
N SER A 142 14.90 0.45 -8.75
CA SER A 142 14.92 -1.01 -8.90
C SER A 142 14.89 -1.44 -10.37
N ASN A 143 15.66 -2.45 -10.72
CA ASN A 143 15.58 -3.07 -12.05
C ASN A 143 14.45 -4.10 -12.12
N GLN A 144 13.89 -4.51 -10.98
CA GLN A 144 12.80 -5.46 -10.88
C GLN A 144 11.52 -4.73 -10.46
N VAL A 145 10.46 -4.87 -11.24
CA VAL A 145 9.19 -4.15 -11.06
C VAL A 145 8.04 -5.14 -11.04
N ASN A 146 7.21 -5.05 -10.01
CA ASN A 146 6.02 -5.90 -9.80
C ASN A 146 4.74 -5.09 -9.52
N SER A 147 4.80 -3.76 -9.64
CA SER A 147 3.69 -2.82 -9.52
C SER A 147 3.41 -2.18 -10.87
N LYS A 148 2.13 -2.16 -11.28
CA LYS A 148 1.68 -1.52 -12.53
C LYS A 148 1.90 -0.02 -12.48
N LEU A 149 1.55 0.61 -11.37
CA LEU A 149 1.74 2.05 -11.16
C LEU A 149 3.22 2.45 -11.27
N VAL A 150 4.12 1.67 -10.68
CA VAL A 150 5.57 1.89 -10.81
C VAL A 150 6.03 1.70 -12.24
N TRP A 151 5.52 0.68 -12.94
CA TRP A 151 5.86 0.42 -14.34
C TRP A 151 5.43 1.56 -15.27
N GLU A 152 4.20 2.05 -15.13
CA GLU A 152 3.68 3.18 -15.90
C GLU A 152 4.49 4.46 -15.67
N CYS A 153 4.81 4.75 -14.41
CA CYS A 153 5.66 5.89 -14.04
C CYS A 153 7.06 5.77 -14.67
N LEU A 154 7.66 4.58 -14.64
CA LEU A 154 8.96 4.31 -15.27
C LEU A 154 8.93 4.54 -16.78
N GLU A 155 7.91 4.03 -17.48
CA GLU A 155 7.77 4.24 -18.92
C GLU A 155 7.66 5.73 -19.24
N ARG A 156 6.84 6.47 -18.47
CA ARG A 156 6.64 7.90 -18.67
C ARG A 156 7.90 8.72 -18.41
N LEU A 157 8.65 8.40 -17.35
CA LEU A 157 9.94 9.02 -17.06
C LEU A 157 10.97 8.73 -18.15
N ASN A 158 11.01 7.51 -18.70
CA ASN A 158 11.92 7.17 -19.79
C ASN A 158 11.58 7.88 -21.11
N ILE A 159 10.30 8.07 -21.41
CA ILE A 159 9.87 8.89 -22.54
C ILE A 159 10.34 10.33 -22.34
N LEU A 160 10.14 10.90 -21.15
CA LEU A 160 10.57 12.27 -20.85
C LEU A 160 12.10 12.43 -20.93
N GLY A 161 12.83 11.46 -20.37
CA GLY A 161 14.28 11.40 -20.37
C GLY A 161 14.91 11.13 -21.74
N SER A 162 14.15 10.65 -22.71
CA SER A 162 14.65 10.44 -24.08
C SER A 162 14.99 11.75 -24.80
N SER A 163 14.48 12.89 -24.34
CA SER A 163 14.75 14.20 -24.94
C SER A 163 15.22 15.26 -23.94
N ASN A 164 15.38 14.91 -22.66
CA ASN A 164 15.69 15.83 -21.57
C ASN A 164 16.61 15.17 -20.54
N ASN A 165 17.32 15.97 -19.76
CA ASN A 165 18.00 15.47 -18.58
C ASN A 165 17.00 15.51 -17.42
N VAL A 166 16.67 14.34 -16.87
CA VAL A 166 15.66 14.19 -15.82
C VAL A 166 16.31 13.65 -14.56
N TRP A 167 16.11 14.35 -13.44
CA TRP A 167 16.54 13.92 -12.11
C TRP A 167 15.35 13.77 -11.18
N ILE A 168 15.33 12.68 -10.42
CA ILE A 168 14.47 12.51 -9.25
C ILE A 168 15.35 12.72 -8.03
N LEU A 169 15.13 13.82 -7.33
CA LEU A 169 15.96 14.29 -6.23
C LEU A 169 15.22 14.07 -4.93
N TRP A 170 15.89 13.41 -3.99
CA TRP A 170 15.35 13.32 -2.64
C TRP A 170 15.56 14.63 -1.87
N VAL A 171 14.52 15.16 -1.27
CA VAL A 171 14.64 16.29 -0.34
C VAL A 171 14.12 15.89 1.03
N PRO A 172 14.72 16.38 2.13
CA PRO A 172 14.14 16.19 3.45
C PRO A 172 12.84 16.98 3.56
N GLY A 173 11.85 16.39 4.23
CA GLY A 173 10.64 17.12 4.62
C GLY A 173 10.99 18.35 5.46
N HIS A 174 10.23 19.42 5.30
CA HIS A 174 10.41 20.70 6.01
C HIS A 174 11.81 21.34 5.85
N ALA A 175 12.47 21.14 4.70
CA ALA A 175 13.76 21.76 4.39
C ALA A 175 13.73 23.30 4.19
N GLY A 176 12.60 23.97 4.45
CA GLY A 176 12.39 25.39 4.17
C GLY A 176 12.34 25.72 2.68
N LEU A 177 12.01 24.75 1.84
CA LEU A 177 11.80 24.94 0.41
C LEU A 177 10.34 25.32 0.18
N GLU A 178 10.09 26.57 -0.22
CA GLU A 178 8.73 27.09 -0.49
C GLU A 178 7.90 26.20 -1.41
N GLY A 179 8.52 25.63 -2.46
CA GLY A 179 7.84 24.72 -3.38
C GLY A 179 7.39 23.41 -2.75
N ASN A 180 8.09 22.94 -1.70
CA ASN A 180 7.69 21.75 -0.94
C ASN A 180 6.48 22.05 -0.05
N GLU A 181 6.49 23.18 0.64
CA GLU A 181 5.36 23.63 1.48
C GLU A 181 4.09 23.83 0.64
N ALA A 182 4.21 24.43 -0.55
CA ALA A 182 3.08 24.55 -1.48
C ALA A 182 2.58 23.19 -2.01
N ALA A 183 3.47 22.19 -2.15
CA ALA A 183 3.07 20.84 -2.54
C ALA A 183 2.34 20.10 -1.40
N ASP A 184 2.78 20.26 -0.15
CA ASP A 184 2.12 19.75 1.06
C ASP A 184 0.69 20.30 1.18
N GLU A 185 0.51 21.61 1.01
CA GLU A 185 -0.83 22.24 1.03
C GLU A 185 -1.76 21.67 -0.04
N LEU A 186 -1.26 21.46 -1.25
CA LEU A 186 -2.02 20.82 -2.33
C LEU A 186 -2.36 19.37 -2.00
N ALA A 187 -1.41 18.62 -1.43
CA ALA A 187 -1.64 17.24 -1.05
C ALA A 187 -2.73 17.13 0.02
N LYS A 188 -2.70 17.99 1.04
CA LYS A 188 -3.75 18.11 2.08
C LYS A 188 -5.12 18.40 1.45
N LYS A 189 -5.16 19.38 0.55
CA LYS A 189 -6.39 19.69 -0.20
C LYS A 189 -6.92 18.48 -0.98
N GLY A 190 -6.03 17.69 -1.58
CA GLY A 190 -6.40 16.44 -2.26
C GLY A 190 -6.98 15.40 -1.30
N ALA A 191 -6.40 15.26 -0.10
CA ALA A 191 -6.85 14.28 0.90
C ALA A 191 -8.18 14.68 1.58
N GLU A 192 -8.49 15.98 1.63
CA GLU A 192 -9.75 16.53 2.15
C GLU A 192 -10.87 16.54 1.09
N THR A 193 -10.51 16.47 -0.18
CA THR A 193 -11.48 16.48 -1.28
C THR A 193 -12.00 15.05 -1.51
N PRO A 194 -13.32 14.83 -1.65
CA PRO A 194 -13.86 13.53 -2.01
C PRO A 194 -13.37 13.08 -3.39
N LEU A 195 -13.00 11.80 -3.51
CA LEU A 195 -12.70 11.21 -4.81
C LEU A 195 -13.98 11.11 -5.65
N HIS A 196 -13.95 11.73 -6.83
CA HIS A 196 -15.01 11.60 -7.83
C HIS A 196 -14.62 10.53 -8.85
N GLY A 197 -15.30 9.38 -8.81
CA GLY A 197 -15.06 8.27 -9.74
C GLY A 197 -15.17 6.91 -9.07
N PRO A 198 -14.83 5.82 -9.78
CA PRO A 198 -14.80 4.50 -9.17
C PRO A 198 -13.66 4.40 -8.16
N GLU A 199 -13.94 3.77 -7.02
CA GLU A 199 -12.89 3.29 -6.13
C GLU A 199 -12.53 1.83 -6.43
N PRO A 200 -11.26 1.44 -6.23
CA PRO A 200 -10.14 2.28 -5.78
C PRO A 200 -9.57 3.14 -6.91
N PHE A 201 -8.93 4.27 -6.56
CA PHE A 201 -8.27 5.16 -7.52
C PHE A 201 -7.23 4.45 -8.39
N CYS A 202 -6.38 3.64 -7.75
CA CYS A 202 -5.44 2.74 -8.39
C CYS A 202 -5.57 1.33 -7.79
N GLY A 203 -5.01 0.32 -8.43
CA GLY A 203 -5.09 -1.04 -7.90
C GLY A 203 -4.56 -1.12 -6.46
N ILE A 204 -5.13 -1.97 -5.61
CA ILE A 204 -4.67 -2.12 -4.23
C ILE A 204 -3.33 -2.87 -4.21
N GLY A 205 -2.38 -2.36 -3.42
CA GLY A 205 -1.11 -3.03 -3.15
C GLY A 205 -1.28 -4.26 -2.26
N ASN A 206 -0.44 -5.29 -2.45
CA ASN A 206 -0.54 -6.55 -1.69
C ASN A 206 -0.46 -6.36 -0.17
N GLY A 207 0.32 -5.38 0.29
CA GLY A 207 0.46 -5.07 1.72
C GLY A 207 -0.84 -4.59 2.37
N LEU A 208 -1.53 -3.65 1.72
CA LEU A 208 -2.83 -3.15 2.18
C LEU A 208 -3.89 -4.25 2.11
N MET A 209 -3.92 -5.02 1.02
CA MET A 209 -4.85 -6.15 0.91
C MET A 209 -4.64 -7.17 2.02
N ALA A 210 -3.39 -7.56 2.28
CA ALA A 210 -3.06 -8.49 3.34
C ALA A 210 -3.40 -7.93 4.73
N MET A 211 -3.26 -6.61 4.95
CA MET A 211 -3.68 -5.95 6.19
C MET A 211 -5.20 -6.01 6.37
N ASN A 212 -5.97 -5.65 5.34
CA ASN A 212 -7.42 -5.70 5.39
C ASN A 212 -7.93 -7.12 5.67
N LEU A 213 -7.34 -8.12 5.01
CA LEU A 213 -7.66 -9.52 5.26
C LEU A 213 -7.31 -9.97 6.68
N ARG A 214 -6.18 -9.53 7.25
CA ARG A 214 -5.83 -9.84 8.65
C ARG A 214 -6.79 -9.21 9.63
N ASN A 215 -7.15 -7.95 9.41
CA ASN A 215 -8.08 -7.22 10.28
C ASN A 215 -9.46 -7.87 10.25
N GLU A 216 -9.93 -8.26 9.07
CA GLU A 216 -11.22 -8.93 8.92
C GLU A 216 -11.20 -10.35 9.50
N GLU A 217 -10.12 -11.11 9.28
CA GLU A 217 -9.95 -12.42 9.93
C GLU A 217 -10.01 -12.28 11.46
N LYS A 218 -9.33 -11.28 12.02
CA LYS A 218 -9.34 -10.99 13.45
C LYS A 218 -10.75 -10.64 13.94
N ARG A 219 -11.47 -9.76 13.22
CA ARG A 219 -12.84 -9.36 13.55
C ARG A 219 -13.80 -10.55 13.55
N LEU A 220 -13.75 -11.38 12.50
CA LEU A 220 -14.60 -12.58 12.39
C LEU A 220 -14.28 -13.60 13.47
N ARG A 221 -12.98 -13.76 13.80
CA ARG A 221 -12.53 -14.58 14.91
C ARG A 221 -13.14 -14.07 16.22
N GLU A 222 -12.98 -12.80 16.54
CA GLU A 222 -13.54 -12.20 17.77
C GLU A 222 -15.05 -12.39 17.88
N LEU A 223 -15.81 -12.17 16.80
CA LEU A 223 -17.25 -12.41 16.76
C LEU A 223 -17.61 -13.89 16.99
N TYR A 224 -16.88 -14.80 16.34
CA TYR A 224 -17.09 -16.23 16.50
C TYR A 224 -16.88 -16.68 17.96
N TRP A 225 -15.78 -16.23 18.58
CA TRP A 225 -15.46 -16.59 19.97
C TRP A 225 -16.40 -15.92 20.97
N ALA A 226 -16.83 -14.68 20.74
CA ALA A 226 -17.79 -14.01 21.61
C ALA A 226 -19.14 -14.73 21.68
N GLY A 227 -19.57 -15.36 20.58
CA GLY A 227 -20.84 -16.09 20.54
C GLY A 227 -20.79 -17.53 21.08
N LEU A 228 -19.64 -18.03 21.57
CA LEU A 228 -19.53 -19.37 22.16
C LEU A 228 -19.71 -19.33 23.68
N PRO A 229 -20.79 -19.88 24.25
CA PRO A 229 -20.97 -19.92 25.69
C PRO A 229 -19.91 -20.82 26.36
N GLY A 230 -19.27 -20.32 27.44
CA GLY A 230 -18.42 -21.11 28.34
C GLY A 230 -16.90 -21.04 28.13
N MET A 231 -16.37 -20.19 27.26
CA MET A 231 -14.91 -20.11 26.96
C MET A 231 -14.22 -18.79 27.37
N GLU A 232 -14.83 -18.01 28.26
CA GLU A 232 -14.30 -16.71 28.72
C GLU A 232 -12.92 -16.78 29.39
N HIS A 233 -12.62 -17.89 30.08
CA HIS A 233 -11.33 -18.09 30.76
C HIS A 233 -10.17 -18.32 29.78
N THR A 234 -10.40 -19.05 28.68
CA THR A 234 -9.39 -19.32 27.64
C THR A 234 -9.09 -18.05 26.82
N HIS A 235 -10.09 -17.17 26.65
CA HIS A 235 -9.96 -15.88 25.98
C HIS A 235 -8.93 -14.96 26.65
N LYS A 236 -8.92 -14.89 27.99
CA LYS A 236 -7.95 -14.07 28.76
C LYS A 236 -6.51 -14.59 28.71
N GLY A 237 -6.31 -15.88 28.43
CA GLY A 237 -4.98 -16.52 28.41
C GLY A 237 -4.20 -16.39 27.09
N LEU A 238 -4.91 -16.28 25.96
CA LEU A 238 -4.28 -16.24 24.62
C LEU A 238 -4.01 -14.82 24.09
N LEU A 239 -4.62 -13.79 24.70
CA LEU A 239 -4.56 -12.40 24.23
C LEU A 239 -3.54 -11.51 24.96
N LYS A 240 -2.81 -11.99 25.97
CA LYS A 240 -1.81 -11.16 26.66
C LYS A 240 -0.44 -11.23 25.97
N PRO A 241 0.11 -10.13 25.41
CA PRO A 241 1.55 -9.94 25.46
C PRO A 241 1.94 -9.81 26.94
N HIS A 242 3.10 -10.36 27.30
CA HIS A 242 3.60 -10.41 28.66
C HIS A 242 3.68 -9.00 29.29
N GLN A 243 2.68 -8.64 30.10
CA GLN A 243 2.79 -7.55 31.10
C GLN A 243 2.05 -7.98 32.36
N ASN A 244 2.77 -7.87 33.48
CA ASN A 244 2.35 -8.26 34.82
C ASN A 244 1.32 -7.26 35.36
N GLU A 245 0.16 -7.76 35.82
CA GLU A 245 -0.58 -7.27 37.00
C GLU A 245 -1.88 -8.09 37.23
N PRO A 246 -2.39 -8.19 38.49
CA PRO A 246 -3.39 -9.18 38.90
C PRO A 246 -4.85 -8.69 38.71
N PRO A 247 -5.85 -9.61 38.75
CA PRO A 247 -7.22 -9.30 38.35
C PRO A 247 -8.06 -8.76 39.51
N ASN A 248 -9.03 -7.90 39.21
CA ASN A 248 -10.14 -7.61 40.10
C ASN A 248 -11.48 -7.95 39.42
N HIS A 249 -12.40 -8.47 40.25
CA HIS A 249 -13.62 -9.19 39.85
C HIS A 249 -14.85 -8.29 39.60
N SER A 250 -15.85 -8.95 39.00
CA SER A 250 -17.31 -8.74 39.08
C SER A 250 -17.99 -8.00 37.92
N GLY A 251 -19.07 -8.62 37.40
CA GLY A 251 -20.02 -7.99 36.49
C GLY A 251 -20.72 -8.97 35.55
N ASN A 252 -21.86 -9.51 35.99
CA ASN A 252 -22.87 -10.15 35.13
C ASN A 252 -23.35 -9.18 34.04
N SER A 253 -23.50 -9.65 32.79
CA SER A 253 -24.57 -9.15 31.92
C SER A 253 -24.95 -10.17 30.84
N HIS A 254 -26.26 -10.38 30.76
CA HIS A 254 -26.98 -11.16 29.78
C HIS A 254 -26.93 -10.43 28.42
N TRP A 255 -26.40 -11.06 27.38
CA TRP A 255 -26.46 -10.55 26.01
C TRP A 255 -27.16 -11.58 25.11
N SER A 256 -28.21 -11.15 24.42
CA SER A 256 -28.80 -11.88 23.31
C SER A 256 -28.27 -11.21 22.03
N LEU A 257 -27.26 -11.78 21.40
CA LEU A 257 -26.79 -11.32 20.10
C LEU A 257 -27.26 -12.32 19.04
N SER A 258 -28.36 -11.99 18.36
CA SER A 258 -28.72 -12.58 17.08
C SER A 258 -27.79 -12.04 15.99
N ALA A 259 -26.51 -12.36 16.08
CA ALA A 259 -25.58 -12.25 14.96
C ALA A 259 -25.31 -13.67 14.49
N GLU A 260 -25.75 -14.02 13.28
CA GLU A 260 -25.36 -15.28 12.66
C GLU A 260 -23.84 -15.40 12.71
N LEU A 261 -23.34 -16.40 13.45
CA LEU A 261 -21.91 -16.67 13.57
C LEU A 261 -21.31 -16.85 12.17
N PRO A 262 -20.14 -16.25 11.88
CA PRO A 262 -19.52 -16.45 10.58
C PRO A 262 -19.19 -17.94 10.38
N PRO A 263 -19.56 -18.55 9.24
CA PRO A 263 -19.27 -19.95 8.98
C PRO A 263 -17.77 -20.23 9.07
N ARG A 264 -17.37 -21.33 9.71
CA ARG A 264 -15.98 -21.76 9.89
C ARG A 264 -15.18 -21.80 8.58
N GLU A 265 -15.84 -22.17 7.48
CA GLU A 265 -15.27 -22.16 6.13
C GLU A 265 -14.79 -20.76 5.69
N THR A 266 -15.45 -19.69 6.14
CA THR A 266 -15.06 -18.31 5.85
C THR A 266 -13.70 -18.00 6.48
N MET A 267 -13.51 -18.38 7.75
CA MET A 267 -12.24 -18.17 8.43
C MET A 267 -11.09 -18.91 7.75
N ASP A 268 -11.31 -20.18 7.38
CA ASP A 268 -10.31 -21.01 6.69
C ASP A 268 -9.86 -20.39 5.36
N ILE A 269 -10.78 -19.75 4.64
CA ILE A 269 -10.45 -19.10 3.37
C ILE A 269 -9.67 -17.80 3.58
N TYR A 270 -10.00 -16.97 4.59
CA TYR A 270 -9.22 -15.78 4.92
C TYR A 270 -7.79 -16.16 5.32
N GLY A 271 -7.63 -17.19 6.16
CA GLY A 271 -6.32 -17.75 6.51
C GLY A 271 -5.53 -18.21 5.28
N HIS A 272 -6.19 -18.89 4.33
CA HIS A 272 -5.57 -19.30 3.08
C HIS A 272 -5.16 -18.11 2.19
N CYS A 273 -6.03 -17.10 2.03
CA CYS A 273 -5.70 -15.87 1.29
C CYS A 273 -4.48 -15.16 1.90
N LEU A 274 -4.40 -15.10 3.22
CA LEU A 274 -3.27 -14.51 3.94
C LEU A 274 -1.97 -15.29 3.74
N GLN A 275 -2.02 -16.63 3.74
CA GLN A 275 -0.85 -17.46 3.45
C GLN A 275 -0.32 -17.21 2.03
N VAL A 276 -1.21 -17.14 1.04
CA VAL A 276 -0.85 -16.86 -0.36
C VAL A 276 -0.24 -15.46 -0.50
N LEU A 277 -0.78 -14.45 0.17
CA LEU A 277 -0.31 -13.07 0.06
C LEU A 277 0.96 -12.77 0.86
N CYS A 278 1.17 -13.46 1.98
CA CYS A 278 2.28 -13.18 2.90
C CYS A 278 3.47 -14.14 2.74
N GLY A 279 3.36 -15.17 1.89
CA GLY A 279 4.45 -16.13 1.63
C GLY A 279 4.89 -16.95 2.86
N ARG A 280 4.16 -16.89 3.98
CA ARG A 280 4.47 -17.65 5.20
C ARG A 280 3.60 -18.89 5.29
N GLY A 281 4.17 -20.02 4.90
CA GLY A 281 3.63 -21.35 5.20
C GLY A 281 3.70 -21.64 6.70
N ARG A 282 2.70 -21.20 7.46
CA ARG A 282 2.36 -21.84 8.74
C ARG A 282 0.85 -22.08 8.75
N ASN A 283 0.47 -23.35 8.77
CA ASN A 283 -0.90 -23.76 9.08
C ASN A 283 -1.22 -23.26 10.48
N LEU A 284 -2.05 -22.21 10.58
CA LEU A 284 -2.57 -21.68 11.84
C LEU A 284 -3.76 -22.49 12.38
N TYR A 285 -4.10 -23.60 11.73
CA TYR A 285 -5.15 -24.51 12.15
C TYR A 285 -4.54 -25.76 12.78
N THR A 286 -4.25 -25.71 14.08
CA THR A 286 -4.21 -26.94 14.87
C THR A 286 -5.64 -27.48 14.93
N ARG A 287 -5.89 -28.61 14.25
CA ARG A 287 -7.12 -29.37 14.40
C ARG A 287 -7.33 -29.65 15.90
N PRO A 288 -8.49 -29.33 16.50
CA PRO A 288 -8.84 -29.93 17.77
C PRO A 288 -8.91 -31.43 17.53
N GLY A 289 -7.99 -32.17 18.14
CA GLY A 289 -7.98 -33.62 18.08
C GLY A 289 -9.33 -34.14 18.55
N THR A 290 -9.94 -34.97 17.72
CA THR A 290 -10.91 -35.97 18.15
C THR A 290 -10.29 -36.73 19.33
N VAL A 291 -10.82 -36.49 20.53
CA VAL A 291 -10.62 -37.38 21.67
C VAL A 291 -11.38 -38.66 21.34
N SER A 292 -10.74 -39.58 20.62
CA SER A 292 -11.13 -40.98 20.62
C SER A 292 -10.30 -41.65 21.70
N GLY A 293 -10.98 -42.02 22.79
CA GLY A 293 -10.33 -42.65 23.93
C GLY A 293 -9.79 -44.04 23.60
N THR A 294 -8.83 -44.45 24.42
CA THR A 294 -8.74 -45.79 24.99
C THR A 294 -7.93 -45.64 26.27
N CYS A 295 -8.62 -45.79 27.41
CA CYS A 295 -7.99 -46.06 28.69
C CYS A 295 -7.40 -47.48 28.59
N ALA A 296 -6.09 -47.61 28.76
CA ALA A 296 -5.43 -48.88 28.96
C ALA A 296 -4.60 -48.80 30.24
N LYS A 297 -4.75 -49.85 31.05
CA LYS A 297 -4.38 -50.04 32.46
C LYS A 297 -2.96 -49.63 32.83
#